data_AF-A0A430M6L6-F1
#
_entry.id   AF-A0A430M6L6-F1
#
_cell.length_a   1.000
_cell.length_b   1.000
_cell.length_c   1.000
_cell.angle_alpha   90.00
_cell.angle_beta   90.00
_cell.angle_gamma   90.00
#
_symmetry.space_group_name_H-M   'P 1'
#
loop_
_entity.id
_entity.type
_entity.pdbx_description
1 polymer ?
#
loop_
_entity_poly.entity_id
_entity_poly.type
_entity_poly.pdbx_seq_one_letter_code
_entity_poly.pdbx_strand_id
1 'polypeptide(L)'
;MSAAILSGAFGGLLAGAITGGLEGAHGVRGWRWLFIVEGVATIGWAIVAAFLLLDFPANTKHLTDRERAIAIARLQEDSVAVRGEGEKVGKMQSFMLAFRDWRTCGFIFGYMVIVGSSTLSYFYPTLVHGLGYTSTVQAQYMTVPIYALAFVCTAVSGYFADKISNYRGLVIAGWLAFSMITSIAVRVVYDFTARYALLALMAAGL
;
A
#
# COMPACT_ATOMS: atom_id res chain seq x y z
N MET A 1 -2.74 -2.91 -3.46
CA MET A 1 -1.54 -2.51 -2.68
C MET A 1 -0.49 -1.79 -3.52
N SER A 2 -0.34 -2.08 -4.81
CA SER A 2 0.73 -1.50 -5.65
C SER A 2 0.75 0.03 -5.69
N ALA A 3 -0.40 0.70 -5.65
CA ALA A 3 -0.49 2.17 -5.59
C ALA A 3 0.11 2.76 -4.30
N ALA A 4 -0.03 2.08 -3.16
CA ALA A 4 0.53 2.52 -1.88
C ALA A 4 2.08 2.41 -1.88
N ILE A 5 2.61 1.34 -2.47
CA ILE A 5 4.07 1.15 -2.61
C ILE A 5 4.65 2.20 -3.55
N LEU A 6 3.97 2.47 -4.68
CA LEU A 6 4.36 3.51 -5.62
C LEU A 6 4.35 4.89 -4.94
N SER A 7 3.31 5.19 -4.17
CA SER A 7 3.24 6.41 -3.36
C SER A 7 4.41 6.53 -2.39
N GLY A 8 4.81 5.45 -1.71
CA GLY A 8 5.99 5.43 -0.85
C GLY A 8 7.30 5.70 -1.60
N ALA A 9 7.48 5.11 -2.78
CA ALA A 9 8.64 5.36 -3.65
C ALA A 9 8.72 6.83 -4.11
N PHE A 10 7.60 7.37 -4.57
CA PHE A 10 7.50 8.76 -5.00
C PHE A 10 7.69 9.72 -3.82
N GLY A 11 7.11 9.43 -2.66
CA GLY A 11 7.27 10.23 -1.44
C GLY A 11 8.72 10.30 -0.98
N GLY A 12 9.46 9.18 -1.01
CA GLY A 12 10.89 9.15 -0.70
C GLY A 12 11.75 9.97 -1.68
N LEU A 13 11.45 9.89 -2.98
CA LEU A 13 12.16 10.63 -4.02
C LEU A 13 11.87 12.14 -3.94
N LEU A 14 10.61 12.53 -3.75
CA LEU A 14 10.20 13.93 -3.54
C LEU A 14 10.83 14.51 -2.28
N ALA A 15 10.84 13.73 -1.19
CA ALA A 15 11.47 14.14 0.06
C ALA A 15 12.96 14.39 -0.13
N GLY A 16 13.68 13.48 -0.79
CA GLY A 16 15.11 13.62 -1.07
C GLY A 16 15.41 14.81 -1.99
N ALA A 17 14.62 15.00 -3.04
CA ALA A 17 14.80 16.10 -3.99
C ALA A 17 14.52 17.48 -3.36
N ILE A 18 13.46 17.60 -2.56
CA ILE A 18 13.10 18.87 -1.91
C ILE A 18 14.07 19.20 -0.78
N THR A 19 14.43 18.22 0.06
CA THR A 19 15.39 18.47 1.13
C THR A 19 16.79 18.74 0.59
N GLY A 20 17.21 18.11 -0.51
CA GLY A 20 18.49 18.41 -1.15
C GLY A 20 18.53 19.74 -1.92
N GLY A 21 17.42 20.16 -2.55
CA GLY A 21 17.40 21.34 -3.45
C GLY A 21 16.78 22.61 -2.86
N LEU A 22 15.93 22.51 -1.84
CA LEU A 22 15.16 23.63 -1.26
C LEU A 22 15.44 23.84 0.23
N GLU A 23 16.46 23.19 0.80
CA GLU A 23 16.85 23.45 2.18
C GLU A 23 17.42 24.88 2.33
N GLY A 24 16.69 25.72 3.09
CA GLY A 24 17.05 27.12 3.29
C GLY A 24 16.51 28.05 2.19
N ALA A 25 15.84 27.53 1.16
CA ALA A 25 15.20 28.35 0.14
C ALA A 25 14.10 29.22 0.77
N HIS A 26 14.17 30.54 0.53
CA HIS A 26 13.31 31.56 1.14
C HIS A 26 13.29 31.54 2.69
N GLY A 27 14.35 31.04 3.33
CA GLY A 27 14.43 30.94 4.81
C GLY A 27 13.54 29.83 5.39
N VAL A 28 13.01 28.95 4.54
CA VAL A 28 12.12 27.86 4.94
C VAL A 28 12.89 26.54 4.92
N ARG A 29 12.70 25.73 5.96
CA ARG A 29 13.34 24.40 6.07
C ARG A 29 12.72 23.44 5.06
N GLY A 30 13.52 22.55 4.45
CA GLY A 30 13.09 21.64 3.39
C GLY A 30 11.86 20.77 3.75
N TRP A 31 11.71 20.37 5.02
CA TRP A 31 10.53 19.62 5.47
C TRP A 31 9.21 20.39 5.34
N ARG A 32 9.22 21.73 5.44
CA ARG A 32 8.01 22.55 5.24
C ARG A 32 7.67 22.67 3.75
N TRP A 33 8.70 22.76 2.90
CA TRP A 33 8.52 22.75 1.44
C TRP A 33 7.86 21.46 0.96
N LEU A 34 8.19 20.32 1.59
CA LEU A 34 7.55 19.02 1.30
C LEU A 34 6.03 19.09 1.50
N PHE A 35 5.57 19.54 2.66
CA PHE A 35 4.12 19.68 2.94
C PHE A 35 3.43 20.67 2.02
N ILE A 36 4.09 21.77 1.65
CA ILE A 36 3.52 22.77 0.75
C ILE A 36 3.33 22.18 -0.65
N VAL A 37 4.36 21.52 -1.20
CA VAL A 37 4.29 20.93 -2.54
C VAL A 37 3.26 19.82 -2.61
N GLU A 38 3.23 18.92 -1.63
CA GLU A 38 2.26 17.83 -1.57
C GLU A 38 0.82 18.35 -1.36
N GLY A 39 0.64 19.37 -0.52
CA GLY A 39 -0.64 20.04 -0.33
C GLY A 39 -1.17 20.71 -1.59
N VAL A 40 -0.33 21.42 -2.34
CA VAL A 40 -0.75 22.07 -3.60
C VAL A 40 -1.09 21.02 -4.67
N ALA A 41 -0.28 19.95 -4.77
CA ALA A 41 -0.55 18.86 -5.71
C ALA A 41 -1.88 18.16 -5.42
N THR A 42 -2.17 17.87 -4.13
CA THR A 42 -3.44 17.25 -3.73
C THR A 42 -4.65 18.15 -3.96
N ILE A 43 -4.54 19.46 -3.70
CA ILE A 43 -5.60 20.42 -4.04
C ILE A 43 -5.84 20.46 -5.55
N GLY A 44 -4.78 20.48 -6.36
CA GLY A 44 -4.89 20.43 -7.81
C GLY A 44 -5.61 19.17 -8.29
N TRP A 45 -5.24 18.01 -7.74
CA TRP A 45 -5.94 16.75 -8.05
C TRP A 45 -7.38 16.74 -7.57
N ALA A 46 -7.69 17.34 -6.42
CA ALA A 46 -9.06 17.47 -5.92
C ALA A 46 -9.94 18.31 -6.86
N ILE A 47 -9.40 19.40 -7.42
CA ILE A 47 -10.11 20.23 -8.42
C ILE A 47 -10.36 19.42 -9.70
N VAL A 48 -9.33 18.74 -10.21
CA VAL A 48 -9.46 17.89 -11.41
C VAL A 48 -10.45 16.75 -11.17
N ALA A 49 -10.39 16.12 -10.00
CA ALA A 49 -11.32 15.08 -9.58
C ALA A 49 -12.76 15.63 -9.47
N ALA A 50 -12.97 16.86 -9.01
CA ALA A 50 -14.29 17.47 -8.97
C ALA A 50 -14.92 17.67 -10.37
N PHE A 51 -14.11 17.76 -11.43
CA PHE A 51 -14.60 17.82 -12.81
C PHE A 51 -14.70 16.44 -13.48
N LEU A 52 -13.83 15.48 -13.14
CA LEU A 52 -13.80 14.14 -13.73
C LEU A 52 -14.74 13.15 -13.05
N LEU A 53 -14.88 13.22 -11.72
CA LEU A 53 -15.83 12.40 -10.99
C LEU A 53 -17.21 13.04 -11.10
N LEU A 54 -18.01 12.47 -12.00
CA LEU A 54 -19.45 12.58 -11.98
C LEU A 54 -19.93 12.18 -10.57
N ASP A 55 -20.64 13.09 -9.90
CA ASP A 55 -21.34 12.81 -8.64
C ASP A 55 -22.16 11.51 -8.74
N PHE A 56 -22.48 10.91 -7.59
CA PHE A 56 -23.30 9.70 -7.49
C PHE A 56 -24.47 9.71 -8.51
N PRO A 57 -24.78 8.59 -9.19
CA PRO A 57 -25.79 8.56 -10.26
C PRO A 57 -27.18 9.06 -9.84
N ALA A 58 -27.43 9.19 -8.54
CA ALA A 58 -28.63 9.80 -7.98
C ALA A 58 -28.69 11.35 -8.05
N ASN A 59 -27.58 12.06 -8.20
CA ASN A 59 -27.51 13.52 -8.14
C ASN A 59 -26.87 14.18 -9.38
N THR A 60 -26.32 13.39 -10.31
CA THR A 60 -25.69 13.92 -11.52
C THR A 60 -26.69 14.48 -12.52
N LYS A 61 -26.48 15.74 -12.92
CA LYS A 61 -27.21 16.40 -14.04
C LYS A 61 -26.75 15.94 -15.44
N HIS A 62 -25.72 15.10 -15.51
CA HIS A 62 -25.05 14.69 -16.74
C HIS A 62 -25.51 13.34 -17.31
N LEU A 63 -26.36 12.58 -16.60
CA LEU A 63 -26.90 11.31 -17.09
C LEU A 63 -28.35 11.47 -17.52
N THR A 64 -28.70 10.88 -18.65
CA THR A 64 -30.09 10.74 -19.09
C THR A 64 -30.82 9.76 -18.17
N ASP A 65 -32.14 9.89 -17.99
CA ASP A 65 -32.92 9.02 -17.08
C ASP A 65 -32.70 7.52 -17.33
N ARG A 66 -32.50 7.14 -18.59
CA ARG A 66 -32.18 5.76 -19.00
C ARG A 66 -30.80 5.29 -18.52
N GLU A 67 -29.77 6.14 -18.61
CA GLU A 67 -28.41 5.80 -18.20
C GLU A 67 -28.29 5.74 -16.67
N ARG A 68 -29.03 6.62 -15.97
CA ARG A 68 -29.17 6.59 -14.52
C ARG A 68 -29.82 5.29 -14.04
N ALA A 69 -30.88 4.83 -14.70
CA ALA A 69 -31.52 3.56 -14.36
C ALA A 69 -30.56 2.36 -14.54
N ILE A 70 -29.76 2.35 -15.62
CA ILE A 70 -28.75 1.31 -15.87
C ILE A 70 -27.62 1.36 -14.83
N ALA A 71 -27.15 2.55 -14.46
CA ALA A 71 -26.11 2.72 -13.45
C ALA A 71 -26.58 2.24 -12.07
N ILE A 72 -27.83 2.54 -11.69
CA ILE A 72 -28.43 2.06 -10.45
C ILE A 72 -28.62 0.54 -10.49
N ALA A 73 -29.09 -0.03 -11.60
CA ALA A 73 -29.23 -1.47 -11.75
C ALA A 73 -27.89 -2.20 -11.62
N ARG A 74 -26.82 -1.69 -12.25
CA ARG A 74 -25.46 -2.23 -12.11
C ARG A 74 -24.92 -2.11 -10.70
N LEU A 75 -25.11 -0.96 -10.06
CA LEU A 75 -24.75 -0.78 -8.65
C LEU A 75 -25.50 -1.76 -7.75
N GLN A 76 -26.77 -2.04 -8.03
CA GLN A 76 -27.56 -3.03 -7.30
C GLN A 76 -27.07 -4.46 -7.56
N GLU A 77 -26.70 -4.82 -8.79
CA GLU A 77 -26.08 -6.12 -9.09
C GLU A 77 -24.72 -6.28 -8.39
N ASP A 78 -23.85 -5.26 -8.41
CA ASP A 78 -22.55 -5.27 -7.71
C ASP A 78 -22.72 -5.31 -6.19
N SER A 79 -23.72 -4.60 -5.67
CA SER A 79 -24.08 -4.65 -4.24
C SER A 79 -24.64 -6.01 -3.83
N VAL A 80 -25.31 -6.71 -4.74
CA VAL A 80 -25.85 -8.05 -4.53
C VAL A 80 -24.73 -9.09 -4.55
N ALA A 81 -23.64 -8.89 -5.30
CA ALA A 81 -22.45 -9.75 -5.24
C ALA A 81 -21.75 -9.72 -3.86
N VAL A 82 -21.87 -8.63 -3.10
CA VAL A 82 -21.41 -8.53 -1.69
C VAL A 82 -22.43 -9.15 -0.71
N ARG A 83 -23.67 -9.32 -1.15
CA ARG A 83 -24.75 -9.92 -0.38
C ARG A 83 -24.81 -11.42 -0.66
N GLY A 84 -23.75 -12.13 -0.27
CA GLY A 84 -23.78 -13.58 -0.18
C GLY A 84 -25.05 -14.03 0.53
N GLU A 85 -25.76 -14.97 -0.08
CA GLU A 85 -27.00 -15.59 0.38
C GLU A 85 -26.87 -16.18 1.79
N GLY A 86 -27.01 -15.34 2.80
CA GLY A 86 -27.24 -15.73 4.17
C GLY A 86 -28.52 -15.06 4.64
N GLU A 87 -29.45 -15.86 5.15
CA GLU A 87 -30.63 -15.39 5.88
C GLU A 87 -30.30 -14.20 6.79
N LYS A 88 -31.28 -13.33 7.05
CA LYS A 88 -31.13 -12.24 8.03
C LYS A 88 -30.98 -12.81 9.45
N VAL A 89 -29.86 -13.45 9.72
CA VAL A 89 -29.47 -13.89 11.06
C VAL A 89 -29.16 -12.62 11.86
N GLY A 90 -29.63 -12.56 13.11
CA GLY A 90 -29.43 -11.36 13.93
C GLY A 90 -27.95 -10.98 14.01
N LYS A 91 -27.63 -9.67 14.02
CA LYS A 91 -26.24 -9.15 14.03
C LYS A 91 -25.32 -9.88 15.03
N MET A 92 -25.88 -10.24 16.19
CA MET A 92 -25.16 -10.97 17.24
C MET A 92 -24.90 -12.44 16.91
N GLN A 93 -25.86 -13.12 16.26
CA GLN A 93 -25.67 -14.50 15.79
C GLN A 93 -24.68 -14.57 14.62
N SER A 94 -24.73 -13.63 13.66
CA SER A 94 -23.72 -13.56 12.59
C SER A 94 -22.32 -13.30 13.12
N PHE A 95 -22.20 -12.46 14.16
CA PHE A 95 -20.94 -12.21 14.84
C PHE A 95 -20.40 -13.47 15.55
N MET A 96 -21.24 -14.18 16.30
CA MET A 96 -20.84 -15.44 16.94
C MET A 96 -20.53 -16.55 15.92
N LEU A 97 -21.23 -16.58 14.78
CA LEU A 97 -20.95 -17.52 13.69
C LEU A 97 -19.58 -17.23 13.04
N ALA A 98 -19.25 -15.95 12.84
CA ALA A 98 -17.98 -15.52 12.27
C ALA A 98 -16.77 -15.88 13.17
N PHE A 99 -16.90 -15.77 14.49
CA PHE A 99 -15.85 -16.20 15.43
C PHE A 99 -15.69 -17.72 15.52
N ARG A 100 -16.75 -18.48 15.21
CA ARG A 100 -16.74 -19.94 15.27
C ARG A 100 -16.22 -20.58 13.98
N ASP A 101 -16.16 -19.82 12.89
CA ASP A 101 -15.57 -20.26 11.64
C ASP A 101 -14.04 -20.11 11.67
N TRP A 102 -13.35 -21.25 11.72
CA TRP A 102 -11.89 -21.36 11.65
C TRP A 102 -11.30 -20.62 10.44
N ARG A 103 -12.01 -20.59 9.30
CA ARG A 103 -11.52 -19.91 8.09
C ARG A 103 -11.49 -18.39 8.28
N THR A 104 -12.52 -17.85 8.91
CA THR A 104 -12.63 -16.42 9.23
C THR A 104 -11.58 -16.02 10.27
N CYS A 105 -11.39 -16.80 11.33
CA CYS A 105 -10.33 -16.58 12.31
C CYS A 105 -8.92 -16.64 11.69
N GLY A 106 -8.67 -17.60 10.79
CA GLY A 106 -7.40 -17.69 10.06
C GLY A 106 -7.14 -16.49 9.17
N PHE A 107 -8.18 -15.97 8.51
CA PHE A 107 -8.08 -14.77 7.67
C PHE A 107 -7.79 -13.51 8.50
N ILE A 108 -8.45 -13.35 9.65
CA ILE A 108 -8.22 -12.24 10.58
C ILE A 108 -6.78 -12.26 11.10
N PHE A 109 -6.29 -13.43 11.50
CA PHE A 109 -4.92 -13.57 11.98
C PHE A 109 -3.89 -13.25 10.88
N GLY A 110 -4.07 -13.80 9.67
CA GLY A 110 -3.23 -13.49 8.53
C GLY A 110 -3.22 -11.99 8.19
N TYR A 111 -4.39 -11.35 8.24
CA TYR A 111 -4.50 -9.91 8.04
C TYR A 111 -3.74 -9.10 9.10
N MET A 112 -3.84 -9.48 10.37
CA MET A 112 -3.09 -8.83 11.46
C MET A 112 -1.57 -8.96 11.28
N VAL A 113 -1.09 -10.11 10.80
CA VAL A 113 0.34 -10.32 10.48
C VAL A 113 0.79 -9.38 9.36
N ILE A 114 0.00 -9.26 8.29
CA ILE A 114 0.29 -8.37 7.14
C ILE A 114 0.29 -6.89 7.57
N VAL A 115 -0.67 -6.48 8.40
CA VAL A 115 -0.71 -5.11 8.92
C VAL A 115 0.48 -4.82 9.83
N GLY A 116 0.82 -5.78 10.70
CA GLY A 116 2.01 -5.68 11.55
C GLY A 116 3.29 -5.55 10.73
N SER A 117 3.42 -6.36 9.69
CA SER A 117 4.60 -6.35 8.83
C SER A 117 4.72 -5.06 8.00
N SER A 118 3.58 -4.46 7.59
CA SER A 118 3.54 -3.14 6.95
C SER A 118 4.14 -2.03 7.80
N THR A 119 4.17 -2.20 9.12
CA THR A 119 4.78 -1.22 10.04
C THR A 119 6.31 -1.15 9.88
N LEU A 120 6.96 -2.24 9.45
CA LEU A 120 8.40 -2.26 9.14
C LEU A 120 8.76 -1.25 8.06
N SER A 121 7.84 -0.98 7.13
CA SER A 121 8.06 -0.02 6.04
C SER A 121 8.26 1.41 6.52
N TYR A 122 7.72 1.78 7.69
CA TYR A 122 7.96 3.10 8.29
C TYR A 122 9.36 3.22 8.90
N PHE A 123 10.00 2.10 9.23
CA PHE A 123 11.33 2.09 9.83
C PHE A 123 12.46 1.97 8.80
N TYR A 124 12.17 1.82 7.50
CA TYR A 124 13.21 1.78 6.46
C TYR A 124 14.16 2.99 6.49
N PRO A 125 13.69 4.25 6.59
CA PRO A 125 14.59 5.40 6.65
C PRO A 125 15.52 5.33 7.87
N THR A 126 15.02 4.90 9.02
CA THR A 126 15.80 4.72 10.25
C THR A 126 16.82 3.59 10.13
N LEU A 127 16.44 2.46 9.52
CA LEU A 127 17.33 1.33 9.28
C LEU A 127 18.46 1.71 8.33
N VAL A 128 18.16 2.42 7.24
CA VAL A 128 19.15 2.92 6.29
C VAL A 128 20.07 3.94 6.95
N HIS A 129 19.55 4.84 7.79
CA HIS A 129 20.39 5.77 8.56
C HIS A 129 21.37 5.02 9.50
N GLY A 130 20.93 3.90 10.09
CA GLY A 130 21.78 3.02 10.90
C GLY A 130 22.88 2.28 10.13
N LEU A 131 22.84 2.27 8.79
CA LEU A 131 23.86 1.67 7.92
C LEU A 131 25.02 2.62 7.58
N GLY A 132 25.15 3.76 8.28
CA GLY A 132 26.26 4.69 8.10
C GLY A 132 26.04 5.76 7.02
N TYR A 133 24.85 5.83 6.43
CA TYR A 133 24.45 6.93 5.55
C TYR A 133 24.14 8.17 6.40
N THR A 134 25.16 8.97 6.67
CA THR A 134 25.15 10.13 7.60
C THR A 134 24.29 11.31 7.15
N SER A 135 23.89 11.35 5.88
CA SER A 135 23.00 12.40 5.36
C SER A 135 21.57 11.87 5.24
N THR A 136 20.61 12.55 5.88
CA THR A 136 19.15 12.28 5.79
C THR A 136 18.66 12.20 4.34
N VAL A 137 19.24 13.02 3.47
CA VAL A 137 18.99 13.04 2.02
C VAL A 137 19.44 11.73 1.36
N GLN A 138 20.66 11.27 1.65
CA GLN A 138 21.20 10.02 1.10
C GLN A 138 20.41 8.81 1.58
N ALA A 139 19.95 8.81 2.84
CA ALA A 139 19.09 7.76 3.36
C ALA A 139 17.74 7.68 2.63
N GLN A 140 17.12 8.83 2.31
CA GLN A 140 15.87 8.89 1.54
C GLN A 140 16.05 8.48 0.08
N TYR A 141 17.16 8.85 -0.57
CA TYR A 141 17.46 8.34 -1.90
C TYR A 141 17.64 6.82 -1.91
N MET A 142 18.23 6.28 -0.86
CA MET A 142 18.47 4.84 -0.76
C MET A 142 17.20 4.04 -0.39
N THR A 143 16.11 4.67 0.06
CA THR A 143 14.82 3.97 0.20
C THR A 143 14.06 3.85 -1.13
N VAL A 144 14.37 4.69 -2.13
CA VAL A 144 13.70 4.65 -3.44
C VAL A 144 13.92 3.32 -4.18
N PRO A 145 15.15 2.79 -4.31
CA PRO A 145 15.36 1.47 -4.94
C PRO A 145 14.67 0.33 -4.19
N ILE A 146 14.58 0.42 -2.85
CA ILE A 146 13.87 -0.57 -2.02
C ILE A 146 12.39 -0.62 -2.42
N TYR A 147 11.71 0.52 -2.47
CA TYR A 147 10.30 0.57 -2.84
C TYR A 147 10.05 0.25 -4.33
N ALA A 148 10.97 0.64 -5.22
CA ALA A 148 10.87 0.30 -6.64
C ALA A 148 10.95 -1.22 -6.87
N LEU A 149 11.90 -1.90 -6.22
CA LEU A 149 12.02 -3.35 -6.27
C LEU A 149 10.77 -4.02 -5.67
N ALA A 150 10.28 -3.52 -4.53
CA ALA A 150 9.04 -4.01 -3.93
C ALA A 150 7.85 -3.88 -4.89
N PHE A 151 7.68 -2.72 -5.55
CA PHE A 151 6.61 -2.51 -6.52
C PHE A 151 6.64 -3.51 -7.67
N VAL A 152 7.81 -3.76 -8.27
CA VAL A 152 7.96 -4.73 -9.36
C VAL A 152 7.60 -6.13 -8.88
N CYS A 153 8.11 -6.55 -7.73
CA CYS A 153 7.81 -7.86 -7.14
C CYS A 153 6.32 -8.01 -6.83
N THR A 154 5.66 -7.01 -6.24
CA THR A 154 4.22 -7.02 -5.95
C THR A 154 3.38 -7.03 -7.23
N ALA A 155 3.78 -6.31 -8.27
CA ALA A 155 3.07 -6.28 -9.55
C ALA A 155 3.14 -7.66 -10.25
N VAL A 156 4.33 -8.27 -10.26
CA VAL A 156 4.54 -9.60 -10.83
C VAL A 156 3.78 -10.65 -10.01
N SER A 157 3.88 -10.62 -8.68
CA SER A 157 3.19 -11.58 -7.82
C SER A 157 1.67 -11.45 -7.92
N GLY A 158 1.13 -10.23 -8.03
CA GLY A 158 -0.29 -9.98 -8.28
C GLY A 158 -0.74 -10.59 -9.61
N TYR A 159 0.00 -10.37 -10.69
CA TYR A 159 -0.30 -10.96 -11.99
C TYR A 159 -0.32 -12.50 -11.97
N PHE A 160 0.65 -13.12 -11.29
CA PHE A 160 0.68 -14.58 -11.14
C PHE A 160 -0.41 -15.11 -10.20
N ALA A 161 -0.75 -14.39 -9.12
CA ALA A 161 -1.80 -14.77 -8.18
C ALA A 161 -3.21 -14.71 -8.81
N ASP A 162 -3.42 -13.79 -9.75
CA ASP A 162 -4.66 -13.71 -10.54
C ASP A 162 -4.79 -14.87 -11.52
N LYS A 163 -3.69 -15.28 -12.14
CA LYS A 163 -3.67 -16.39 -13.10
C LYS A 163 -3.81 -17.77 -12.44
N ILE A 164 -3.41 -17.91 -11.17
CA ILE A 164 -3.37 -19.19 -10.43
C ILE A 164 -4.34 -19.15 -9.24
N SER A 165 -5.64 -19.00 -9.51
CA SER A 165 -6.67 -18.81 -8.48
C SER A 165 -6.76 -19.93 -7.42
N ASN A 166 -6.39 -21.17 -7.75
CA ASN A 166 -6.49 -22.31 -6.84
C ASN A 166 -5.36 -22.41 -5.81
N TYR A 167 -4.22 -21.74 -6.02
CA TYR A 167 -3.03 -21.85 -5.16
C TYR A 167 -2.63 -20.53 -4.50
N ARG A 168 -3.54 -19.53 -4.49
CA ARG A 168 -3.29 -18.20 -3.88
C ARG A 168 -2.75 -18.28 -2.46
N GLY A 169 -3.27 -19.20 -1.64
CA GLY A 169 -2.79 -19.41 -0.27
C GLY A 169 -1.33 -19.89 -0.19
N LEU A 170 -0.90 -20.77 -1.10
CA LEU A 170 0.49 -21.25 -1.15
C LEU A 170 1.45 -20.15 -1.65
N VAL A 171 1.01 -19.34 -2.61
CA VAL A 171 1.80 -18.19 -3.10
C VAL A 171 2.02 -17.17 -2.00
N ILE A 172 0.98 -16.85 -1.22
CA ILE A 172 1.07 -15.94 -0.07
C ILE A 172 1.97 -16.55 1.01
N ALA A 173 1.80 -17.83 1.35
CA ALA A 173 2.64 -18.50 2.34
C ALA A 173 4.11 -18.55 1.92
N GLY A 174 4.40 -18.77 0.63
CA GLY A 174 5.76 -18.73 0.09
C GLY A 174 6.42 -17.36 0.21
N TRP A 175 5.68 -16.29 -0.10
CA TRP A 175 6.17 -14.92 0.06
C TRP A 175 6.40 -14.54 1.53
N LEU A 176 5.50 -14.94 2.43
CA LEU A 176 5.69 -14.74 3.87
C LEU A 176 6.91 -15.50 4.41
N ALA A 177 7.13 -16.74 3.96
CA ALA A 177 8.32 -17.51 4.33
C ALA A 177 9.60 -16.85 3.81
N PHE A 178 9.59 -16.34 2.57
CA PHE A 178 10.71 -15.58 2.01
C PHE A 178 11.02 -14.30 2.80
N SER A 179 9.99 -13.54 3.19
CA SER A 179 10.13 -12.35 4.04
C SER A 179 10.69 -12.71 5.43
N MET A 180 10.26 -13.82 6.02
CA MET A 180 10.78 -14.31 7.29
C MET A 180 12.28 -14.66 7.21
N ILE A 181 12.70 -15.39 6.18
CA ILE A 181 14.10 -15.79 5.97
C ILE A 181 14.99 -14.56 5.76
N THR A 182 14.56 -13.62 4.93
CA THR A 182 15.31 -12.38 4.66
C THR A 182 15.42 -11.50 5.91
N SER A 183 14.37 -11.42 6.73
CA SER A 183 14.39 -10.69 8.01
C SER A 183 15.41 -11.27 9.00
N ILE A 184 15.53 -12.59 9.07
CA ILE A 184 16.54 -13.27 9.90
C ILE A 184 17.95 -13.02 9.32
N ALA A 185 18.12 -13.09 8.00
CA ALA A 185 19.41 -12.84 7.36
C ALA A 185 19.93 -11.41 7.61
N VAL A 186 19.05 -10.39 7.60
CA VAL A 186 19.41 -8.98 7.94
C VAL A 186 19.99 -8.85 9.34
N ARG A 187 19.63 -9.72 10.29
CA ARG A 187 20.13 -9.70 11.68
C ARG A 187 21.50 -10.37 11.82
N VAL A 188 21.83 -11.32 10.94
CA VAL A 188 23.06 -12.12 11.02
C VAL A 188 24.22 -11.49 10.25
N VAL A 189 23.91 -10.74 9.19
CA VAL A 189 24.93 -10.12 8.32
C VAL A 189 25.32 -8.73 8.83
N TYR A 190 26.61 -8.55 9.09
CA TYR A 190 27.19 -7.28 9.57
C TYR A 190 27.78 -6.41 8.46
N ASP A 191 27.90 -6.92 7.24
CA ASP A 191 28.34 -6.14 6.08
C ASP A 191 27.24 -5.15 5.64
N PHE A 192 27.60 -3.87 5.49
CA PHE A 192 26.66 -2.80 5.19
C PHE A 192 25.97 -2.95 3.84
N THR A 193 26.68 -3.43 2.82
CA THR A 193 26.17 -3.58 1.45
C THR A 193 25.24 -4.79 1.38
N ALA A 194 25.66 -5.90 1.98
CA ALA A 194 24.84 -7.11 2.03
C ALA A 194 23.56 -6.89 2.86
N ARG A 195 23.63 -6.15 3.96
CA ARG A 195 22.46 -5.82 4.78
C ARG A 195 21.45 -4.93 4.04
N TYR A 196 21.92 -3.99 3.23
CA TYR A 196 21.06 -3.18 2.37
C TYR A 196 20.35 -4.02 1.29
N ALA A 197 21.07 -4.91 0.60
CA ALA A 197 20.47 -5.81 -0.39
C ALA A 197 19.41 -6.73 0.23
N LEU A 198 19.66 -7.23 1.45
CA LEU A 198 18.70 -8.05 2.19
C LEU A 198 17.47 -7.25 2.64
N LEU A 199 17.61 -5.97 2.98
CA LEU A 199 16.47 -5.08 3.25
C LEU A 199 15.60 -4.86 2.01
N ALA A 200 16.21 -4.71 0.83
CA ALA A 200 15.48 -4.60 -0.42
C ALA A 200 14.67 -5.88 -0.73
N LEU A 201 15.29 -7.05 -0.54
CA LEU A 201 14.62 -8.34 -0.71
C LEU A 201 13.50 -8.55 0.33
N MET A 202 13.71 -8.13 1.57
CA MET A 202 12.69 -8.17 2.62
C MET A 202 11.48 -7.30 2.26
N ALA A 203 11.72 -6.10 1.71
CA ALA A 203 10.67 -5.19 1.26
C ALA A 203 9.86 -5.73 0.07
N ALA A 204 10.51 -6.43 -0.86
CA ALA A 204 9.80 -7.16 -1.92
C ALA A 204 8.96 -8.33 -1.41
N GLY A 205 9.30 -8.84 -0.22
CA GLY A 205 8.61 -9.91 0.48
C GLY A 205 7.26 -9.56 1.10
N LEU A 206 7.01 -8.26 1.26
CA LEU A 206 5.90 -7.68 2.01
C LEU A 206 4.80 -7.18 1.07
#